data_AF-A0A822JJP4-F1
#
_entry.id   AF-A0A822JJP4-F1
#
_cell.length_a   1.000
_cell.length_b   1.000
_cell.length_c   1.000
_cell.angle_alpha   90.00
_cell.angle_beta   90.00
_cell.angle_gamma   90.00
#
_symmetry.space_group_name_H-M   'P 1'
#
loop_
_entity.id
_entity.type
_entity.pdbx_description
1 polymer ?
#
loop_
_entity_poly.entity_id
_entity_poly.type
_entity_poly.pdbx_seq_one_letter_code
_entity_poly.pdbx_strand_id
1 'polypeptide(L)'
;MRKDKLGGTQSNKECMDIEIPKPPAEELSGNRAPPRKKAKKALQASSEKKIALIINDDNDIDFGDDQSVPTFTSAFKYMGYDVKLEKASETVYTTWHKYDIVVWSCGDDYSAVNTIKYRQMLVEYVEMGRHLLLESGNVAAWAKEFGGEIFPNRMFRKKVLHVTGDWVYHDVGDLKLKTNHPIATTPNALPKTIGFTPTNPGDNSGDANAVRILSDATGVYSWSSVSYENMLLNDSIAEKSYGLVAYESREGNGGRIVYFAFDIDDIEDADIQQKLIENSVNWLKS
;
A
#
# COMPACT_ATOMS: atom_id res chain seq x y z
N MET A 1 -25.42 12.15 -56.35
CA MET A 1 -25.54 11.38 -57.60
C MET A 1 -24.78 10.07 -57.39
N ARG A 2 -25.46 8.90 -57.46
CA ARG A 2 -24.93 7.52 -57.25
C ARG A 2 -24.49 7.22 -55.78
N LYS A 3 -24.81 6.11 -55.07
CA LYS A 3 -25.08 4.66 -55.37
C LYS A 3 -23.83 3.90 -55.87
N ASP A 4 -23.63 2.60 -55.65
CA ASP A 4 -24.29 1.54 -54.83
C ASP A 4 -23.13 0.63 -54.27
N LYS A 5 -23.17 -0.07 -53.13
CA LYS A 5 -24.18 -0.91 -52.44
C LYS A 5 -24.15 -2.41 -52.81
N LEU A 6 -22.99 -3.05 -52.61
CA LEU A 6 -22.75 -4.52 -52.58
C LEU A 6 -22.27 -4.87 -51.15
N GLY A 7 -22.66 -5.94 -50.45
CA GLY A 7 -23.09 -7.28 -50.88
C GLY A 7 -21.87 -8.19 -51.03
N GLY A 8 -21.64 -9.28 -50.28
CA GLY A 8 -22.39 -9.92 -49.18
C GLY A 8 -22.27 -11.45 -49.28
N THR A 9 -22.02 -12.18 -48.18
CA THR A 9 -22.11 -13.66 -48.15
C THR A 9 -22.30 -14.19 -46.73
N GLN A 10 -23.26 -15.11 -46.58
CA GLN A 10 -23.42 -15.94 -45.38
C GLN A 10 -22.41 -17.09 -45.40
N SER A 11 -21.98 -17.54 -44.22
CA SER A 11 -21.25 -18.79 -44.02
C SER A 11 -21.90 -19.53 -42.85
N ASN A 12 -22.66 -20.58 -43.16
CA ASN A 12 -23.25 -21.44 -42.13
C ASN A 12 -22.13 -22.19 -41.40
N LYS A 13 -22.22 -22.26 -40.07
CA LYS A 13 -21.63 -23.34 -39.28
C LYS A 13 -22.71 -23.98 -38.44
N GLU A 14 -23.13 -25.16 -38.88
CA GLU A 14 -23.90 -26.09 -38.07
C GLU A 14 -23.00 -26.56 -36.91
N CYS A 15 -23.45 -26.35 -35.68
CA CYS A 15 -22.94 -27.14 -34.54
C CYS A 15 -23.90 -28.32 -34.38
N MET A 16 -23.35 -29.54 -34.47
CA MET A 16 -24.12 -30.77 -34.29
C MET A 16 -24.58 -30.93 -32.85
N ASP A 17 -25.87 -31.13 -32.64
CA ASP A 17 -26.41 -31.62 -31.37
C ASP A 17 -25.94 -33.07 -31.13
N ILE A 18 -25.25 -33.30 -30.02
CA ILE A 18 -24.86 -34.65 -29.58
C ILE A 18 -25.93 -35.14 -28.61
N GLU A 19 -26.82 -36.03 -29.07
CA GLU A 19 -27.73 -36.76 -28.19
C GLU A 19 -26.94 -37.70 -27.27
N ILE A 20 -26.93 -37.40 -25.97
CA ILE A 20 -26.44 -38.31 -24.93
C ILE A 20 -27.61 -39.21 -24.52
N PRO A 21 -27.48 -40.56 -24.63
CA PRO A 21 -28.59 -41.47 -24.33
C PRO A 21 -28.98 -41.42 -22.84
N LYS A 22 -30.29 -41.35 -22.57
CA LYS A 22 -30.83 -41.49 -21.21
C LYS A 22 -30.57 -42.89 -20.66
N PRO A 23 -30.13 -43.04 -19.39
CA PRO A 23 -30.08 -44.33 -18.73
C PRO A 23 -31.51 -44.86 -18.44
N PRO A 24 -31.70 -46.19 -18.31
CA PRO A 24 -33.01 -46.79 -18.05
C PRO A 24 -33.57 -46.39 -16.68
N ALA A 25 -34.90 -46.37 -16.59
CA ALA A 25 -35.62 -46.18 -15.34
C ALA A 25 -35.97 -47.54 -14.69
N GLU A 26 -35.87 -47.57 -13.35
CA GLU A 26 -36.47 -48.53 -12.41
C GLU A 26 -35.95 -49.98 -12.37
N GLU A 27 -35.27 -50.32 -11.26
CA GLU A 27 -35.62 -51.37 -10.29
C GLU A 27 -34.65 -51.22 -9.08
N LEU A 28 -35.01 -50.60 -7.95
CA LEU A 28 -35.93 -50.99 -6.85
C LEU A 28 -35.34 -51.90 -5.76
N SER A 29 -35.73 -51.60 -4.51
CA SER A 29 -35.31 -52.18 -3.22
C SER A 29 -33.89 -51.79 -2.72
N GLY A 30 -33.68 -51.47 -1.44
CA GLY A 30 -34.64 -51.16 -0.37
C GLY A 30 -33.99 -51.09 1.01
N ASN A 31 -34.08 -49.94 1.70
CA ASN A 31 -34.08 -49.78 3.17
C ASN A 31 -34.28 -48.30 3.58
N ARG A 32 -35.03 -48.05 4.66
CA ARG A 32 -35.20 -46.73 5.33
C ARG A 32 -34.17 -46.62 6.49
N ALA A 33 -33.85 -45.49 7.16
CA ALA A 33 -34.35 -44.11 7.27
C ALA A 33 -33.20 -43.22 7.89
N PRO A 34 -33.37 -41.95 8.35
CA PRO A 34 -34.40 -40.92 8.12
C PRO A 34 -33.73 -39.59 7.58
N PRO A 35 -34.31 -38.37 7.65
CA PRO A 35 -34.09 -37.34 6.62
C PRO A 35 -32.92 -36.35 6.86
N ARG A 36 -32.30 -35.87 5.76
CA ARG A 36 -31.40 -34.68 5.75
C ARG A 36 -31.71 -33.66 4.64
N LYS A 37 -32.98 -33.27 4.49
CA LYS A 37 -33.24 -31.86 4.11
C LYS A 37 -32.90 -31.00 5.34
N LYS A 38 -32.10 -29.93 5.17
CA LYS A 38 -31.44 -29.09 6.21
C LYS A 38 -30.08 -29.60 6.78
N ALA A 39 -29.05 -29.78 5.95
CA ALA A 39 -27.65 -29.88 6.43
C ALA A 39 -26.54 -29.50 5.43
N LYS A 40 -26.84 -28.84 4.30
CA LYS A 40 -25.83 -28.46 3.28
C LYS A 40 -25.82 -26.95 2.96
N LYS A 41 -26.08 -26.13 3.99
CA LYS A 41 -26.02 -24.66 3.96
C LYS A 41 -25.45 -24.07 5.26
N ALA A 42 -24.51 -24.79 5.88
CA ALA A 42 -23.88 -24.41 7.15
C ALA A 42 -22.51 -25.08 7.33
N LEU A 43 -21.55 -24.77 6.43
CA LEU A 43 -20.12 -24.61 6.78
C LEU A 43 -19.33 -23.98 5.62
N GLN A 44 -19.90 -22.96 4.98
CA GLN A 44 -19.06 -21.93 4.40
C GLN A 44 -18.88 -20.93 5.54
N ALA A 45 -17.73 -20.97 6.21
CA ALA A 45 -17.40 -19.92 7.15
C ALA A 45 -17.47 -18.61 6.36
N SER A 46 -18.25 -17.64 6.86
CA SER A 46 -18.15 -16.27 6.40
C SER A 46 -16.78 -15.78 6.85
N SER A 47 -15.75 -16.00 6.03
CA SER A 47 -14.52 -15.23 6.14
C SER A 47 -14.94 -13.79 6.05
N GLU A 48 -14.80 -13.05 7.16
CA GLU A 48 -15.18 -11.64 7.18
C GLU A 48 -14.48 -10.95 6.03
N LYS A 49 -15.27 -10.24 5.22
CA LYS A 49 -14.80 -9.62 4.00
C LYS A 49 -13.79 -8.56 4.40
N LYS A 50 -12.49 -8.82 4.16
CA LYS A 50 -11.42 -7.87 4.45
C LYS A 50 -11.65 -6.61 3.63
N ILE A 51 -11.55 -5.43 4.24
CA ILE A 51 -11.74 -4.15 3.55
C ILE A 51 -10.54 -3.23 3.83
N ALA A 52 -9.88 -2.77 2.78
CA ALA A 52 -8.84 -1.75 2.85
C ALA A 52 -9.42 -0.40 2.41
N LEU A 53 -9.08 0.65 3.14
CA LEU A 53 -9.24 2.02 2.66
C LEU A 53 -7.90 2.50 2.11
N ILE A 54 -7.89 2.97 0.87
CA ILE A 54 -6.81 3.80 0.32
C ILE A 54 -7.36 5.22 0.28
N ILE A 55 -6.60 6.15 0.86
CA ILE A 55 -6.84 7.57 0.80
C ILE A 55 -5.84 8.12 -0.20
N ASN A 56 -6.35 8.67 -1.29
CA ASN A 56 -5.54 9.44 -2.21
C ASN A 56 -5.45 10.89 -1.72
N ASP A 57 -4.26 11.29 -1.30
CA ASP A 57 -3.88 12.65 -0.92
C ASP A 57 -2.99 13.33 -1.96
N ASP A 58 -2.66 12.63 -3.05
CA ASP A 58 -2.10 13.24 -4.23
C ASP A 58 -3.05 14.36 -4.70
N ASN A 59 -2.46 15.53 -4.90
CA ASN A 59 -3.16 16.72 -5.34
C ASN A 59 -2.47 17.42 -6.52
N ASP A 60 -1.51 16.77 -7.18
CA ASP A 60 -0.97 17.32 -8.42
C ASP A 60 -2.08 17.43 -9.49
N ILE A 61 -1.94 18.47 -10.28
CA ILE A 61 -2.95 19.02 -11.17
C ILE A 61 -2.79 18.40 -12.58
N ASP A 62 -1.72 17.63 -12.83
CA ASP A 62 -1.44 16.99 -14.12
C ASP A 62 -2.07 15.58 -14.30
N PHE A 63 -2.84 15.10 -13.32
CA PHE A 63 -3.98 14.16 -13.51
C PHE A 63 -3.69 12.80 -14.19
N GLY A 64 -2.43 12.36 -14.25
CA GLY A 64 -2.00 11.19 -15.04
C GLY A 64 -1.16 10.17 -14.26
N ASP A 65 -0.81 10.52 -13.04
CA ASP A 65 0.33 10.12 -12.25
C ASP A 65 -0.07 9.81 -10.79
N ASP A 66 -1.34 9.39 -10.57
CA ASP A 66 -1.74 8.60 -9.39
C ASP A 66 -0.87 7.31 -9.36
N GLN A 67 0.41 7.41 -8.98
CA GLN A 67 1.45 6.44 -9.34
C GLN A 67 1.38 5.22 -8.39
N SER A 68 1.34 5.52 -7.09
CA SER A 68 1.29 4.50 -6.04
C SER A 68 -0.12 3.91 -5.77
N VAL A 69 -1.22 4.63 -6.04
CA VAL A 69 -2.59 4.19 -5.73
C VAL A 69 -3.04 2.92 -6.51
N PRO A 70 -2.77 2.77 -7.82
CA PRO A 70 -3.00 1.53 -8.58
C PRO A 70 -2.19 0.35 -8.06
N THR A 71 -0.95 0.60 -7.63
CA THR A 71 -0.03 -0.41 -7.07
C THR A 71 -0.57 -0.96 -5.76
N PHE A 72 -0.93 -0.09 -4.80
CA PHE A 72 -1.65 -0.51 -3.58
C PHE A 72 -2.96 -1.23 -3.91
N THR A 73 -3.80 -0.66 -4.78
CA THR A 73 -5.09 -1.24 -5.16
C THR A 73 -4.95 -2.67 -5.69
N SER A 74 -3.91 -2.92 -6.49
CA SER A 74 -3.62 -4.23 -7.07
C SER A 74 -3.12 -5.22 -6.00
N ALA A 75 -2.19 -4.81 -5.15
CA ALA A 75 -1.69 -5.63 -4.04
C ALA A 75 -2.80 -6.01 -3.03
N PHE A 76 -3.67 -5.09 -2.65
CA PHE A 76 -4.80 -5.38 -1.76
C PHE A 76 -5.82 -6.34 -2.40
N LYS A 77 -6.16 -6.15 -3.68
CA LYS A 77 -7.04 -7.08 -4.41
C LYS A 77 -6.42 -8.49 -4.51
N TYR A 78 -5.11 -8.59 -4.73
CA TYR A 78 -4.40 -9.87 -4.72
C TYR A 78 -4.48 -10.57 -3.35
N MET A 79 -4.32 -9.82 -2.25
CA MET A 79 -4.52 -10.31 -0.87
C MET A 79 -5.98 -10.62 -0.50
N GLY A 80 -6.93 -10.46 -1.44
CA GLY A 80 -8.35 -10.74 -1.25
C GLY A 80 -9.13 -9.67 -0.48
N TYR A 81 -8.62 -8.43 -0.42
CA TYR A 81 -9.34 -7.29 0.15
C TYR A 81 -10.31 -6.68 -0.86
N ASP A 82 -11.44 -6.19 -0.36
CA ASP A 82 -12.21 -5.17 -1.05
C ASP A 82 -11.56 -3.81 -0.82
N VAL A 83 -11.39 -3.03 -1.88
CA VAL A 83 -10.65 -1.77 -1.84
C VAL A 83 -11.63 -0.62 -1.98
N LYS A 84 -11.70 0.21 -0.94
CA LYS A 84 -12.39 1.50 -0.96
C LYS A 84 -11.35 2.59 -1.23
N LEU A 85 -11.61 3.43 -2.22
CA LEU A 85 -10.86 4.66 -2.48
C LEU A 85 -11.64 5.87 -1.96
N GLU A 86 -10.97 6.79 -1.27
CA GLU A 86 -11.49 8.11 -0.87
C GLU A 86 -10.43 9.18 -1.18
N LYS A 87 -10.84 10.42 -1.45
CA LYS A 87 -9.91 11.56 -1.51
C LYS A 87 -9.63 12.09 -0.11
N ALA A 88 -8.41 12.57 0.16
CA ALA A 88 -8.05 13.19 1.45
C ALA A 88 -8.92 14.39 1.83
N SER A 89 -9.39 15.14 0.84
CA SER A 89 -10.32 16.26 1.02
C SER A 89 -11.73 15.82 1.46
N GLU A 90 -12.14 14.60 1.10
CA GLU A 90 -13.47 14.03 1.35
C GLU A 90 -13.51 13.09 2.57
N THR A 91 -12.38 12.50 2.94
CA THR A 91 -12.31 11.47 4.00
C THR A 91 -12.47 12.04 5.42
N VAL A 92 -12.87 11.16 6.35
CA VAL A 92 -13.06 11.47 7.77
C VAL A 92 -12.59 10.30 8.64
N TYR A 93 -11.56 10.55 9.45
CA TYR A 93 -10.88 9.52 10.26
C TYR A 93 -11.79 8.76 11.24
N THR A 94 -12.86 9.39 11.74
CA THR A 94 -13.83 8.73 12.61
C THR A 94 -14.58 7.59 11.92
N THR A 95 -14.53 7.49 10.60
CA THR A 95 -15.10 6.36 9.84
C THR A 95 -14.11 5.21 9.62
N TRP A 96 -12.80 5.47 9.75
CA TRP A 96 -11.74 4.54 9.34
C TRP A 96 -11.65 3.26 10.18
N HIS A 97 -12.25 3.24 11.36
CA HIS A 97 -12.34 2.05 12.23
C HIS A 97 -13.12 0.87 11.60
N LYS A 98 -13.77 1.09 10.45
CA LYS A 98 -14.53 0.09 9.69
C LYS A 98 -13.66 -0.73 8.73
N TYR A 99 -12.43 -0.30 8.49
CA TYR A 99 -11.49 -0.94 7.58
C TYR A 99 -10.42 -1.71 8.38
N ASP A 100 -9.93 -2.81 7.81
CA ASP A 100 -8.86 -3.63 8.37
C ASP A 100 -7.51 -2.91 8.40
N ILE A 101 -7.27 -2.11 7.35
CA ILE A 101 -6.07 -1.33 7.08
C ILE A 101 -6.52 -0.02 6.44
N VAL A 102 -5.84 1.08 6.82
CA VAL A 102 -5.86 2.34 6.10
C VAL A 102 -4.49 2.54 5.46
N VAL A 103 -4.50 2.91 4.19
CA VAL A 103 -3.35 3.49 3.49
C VAL A 103 -3.63 4.96 3.26
N TRP A 104 -2.66 5.80 3.62
CA TRP A 104 -2.58 7.18 3.15
C TRP A 104 -1.44 7.24 2.15
N SER A 105 -1.76 7.54 0.90
CA SER A 105 -0.86 7.55 -0.26
C SER A 105 -0.87 8.95 -0.83
N CYS A 106 0.30 9.59 -0.90
CA CYS A 106 0.46 10.89 -1.56
C CYS A 106 1.23 10.78 -2.88
N GLY A 107 1.96 9.68 -3.14
CA GLY A 107 2.85 9.59 -4.30
C GLY A 107 3.83 10.76 -4.36
N ASP A 108 4.01 11.24 -5.59
CA ASP A 108 4.86 12.35 -6.01
C ASP A 108 4.23 13.73 -5.77
N ASP A 109 3.19 13.83 -4.92
CA ASP A 109 2.71 15.12 -4.42
C ASP A 109 3.78 15.77 -3.53
N TYR A 110 4.53 16.71 -4.10
CA TYR A 110 5.46 17.56 -3.35
C TYR A 110 4.79 18.23 -2.15
N SER A 111 3.47 18.48 -2.18
CA SER A 111 2.69 19.05 -1.08
C SER A 111 1.99 18.01 -0.20
N ALA A 112 2.52 16.79 -0.11
CA ALA A 112 2.00 15.69 0.70
C ALA A 112 1.55 16.11 2.10
N VAL A 113 0.37 15.66 2.52
CA VAL A 113 -0.30 16.01 3.79
C VAL A 113 -0.37 17.51 4.06
N ASN A 114 -0.49 18.38 3.05
CA ASN A 114 -0.31 19.84 3.20
C ASN A 114 -1.17 20.51 4.29
N THR A 115 -2.39 20.03 4.55
CA THR A 115 -3.26 20.62 5.57
C THR A 115 -2.94 20.16 7.00
N ILE A 116 -3.06 21.08 7.96
CA ILE A 116 -3.01 20.74 9.40
C ILE A 116 -4.08 19.70 9.77
N LYS A 117 -5.26 19.75 9.11
CA LYS A 117 -6.37 18.80 9.30
C LYS A 117 -5.91 17.37 9.01
N TYR A 118 -5.24 17.11 7.89
CA TYR A 118 -4.77 15.77 7.50
C TYR A 118 -3.80 15.21 8.53
N ARG A 119 -2.80 16.02 8.91
CA ARG A 119 -1.82 15.65 9.94
C ARG A 119 -2.45 15.38 11.31
N GLN A 120 -3.49 16.14 11.70
CA GLN A 120 -4.26 15.88 12.93
C GLN A 120 -5.07 14.58 12.84
N MET A 121 -5.76 14.32 11.72
CA MET A 121 -6.52 13.08 11.51
C MET A 121 -5.63 11.84 11.61
N LEU A 122 -4.44 11.88 11.01
CA LEU A 122 -3.47 10.79 11.09
C LEU A 122 -2.95 10.57 12.52
N VAL A 123 -2.61 11.64 13.26
CA VAL A 123 -2.22 11.55 14.68
C VAL A 123 -3.35 10.95 15.54
N GLU A 124 -4.57 11.47 15.41
CA GLU A 124 -5.73 10.99 16.20
C GLU A 124 -6.06 9.52 15.88
N TYR A 125 -5.91 9.09 14.63
CA TYR A 125 -6.14 7.70 14.23
C TYR A 125 -5.11 6.73 14.84
N VAL A 126 -3.81 7.05 14.79
CA VAL A 126 -2.77 6.16 15.36
C VAL A 126 -2.76 6.20 16.89
N GLU A 127 -3.12 7.32 17.52
CA GLU A 127 -3.30 7.40 18.99
C GLU A 127 -4.52 6.58 19.48
N MET A 128 -5.48 6.24 18.61
CA MET A 128 -6.51 5.23 18.88
C MET A 128 -6.03 3.78 18.72
N GLY A 129 -4.71 3.55 18.59
CA GLY A 129 -4.11 2.21 18.46
C GLY A 129 -4.45 1.50 17.16
N ARG A 130 -4.61 2.26 16.07
CA ARG A 130 -4.99 1.74 14.74
C ARG A 130 -3.76 1.49 13.85
N HIS A 131 -3.97 0.74 12.78
CA HIS A 131 -2.93 0.34 11.85
C HIS A 131 -2.93 1.25 10.62
N LEU A 132 -1.77 1.82 10.31
CA LEU A 132 -1.58 2.74 9.19
C LEU A 132 -0.42 2.27 8.32
N LEU A 133 -0.66 2.21 7.01
CA LEU A 133 0.41 2.34 6.03
C LEU A 133 0.38 3.79 5.53
N LEU A 134 1.53 4.46 5.57
CA LEU A 134 1.70 5.81 5.03
C LEU A 134 2.80 5.73 3.98
N GLU A 135 2.54 6.31 2.83
CA GLU A 135 3.44 6.31 1.69
C GLU A 135 3.49 7.71 1.08
N SER A 136 4.72 8.19 0.93
CA SER A 136 5.17 9.18 -0.04
C SER A 136 6.57 9.64 0.38
N GLY A 137 7.38 9.87 -0.63
CA GLY A 137 8.72 10.39 -0.47
C GLY A 137 8.77 11.80 0.09
N ASN A 138 7.74 12.66 0.05
CA ASN A 138 7.88 14.05 0.52
C ASN A 138 7.23 14.40 1.86
N VAL A 139 6.49 13.48 2.48
CA VAL A 139 5.75 13.68 3.74
C VAL A 139 6.65 14.19 4.90
N ALA A 140 7.89 13.70 5.00
CA ALA A 140 8.81 14.10 6.07
C ALA A 140 9.46 15.49 5.81
N ALA A 141 9.80 15.79 4.56
CA ALA A 141 10.25 17.12 4.11
C ALA A 141 9.17 18.16 4.40
N TRP A 142 7.96 17.96 3.89
CA TRP A 142 6.86 18.92 4.05
C TRP A 142 6.53 19.20 5.52
N ALA A 143 6.46 18.15 6.35
CA ALA A 143 6.23 18.28 7.78
C ALA A 143 7.32 19.09 8.50
N LYS A 144 8.57 19.07 7.99
CA LYS A 144 9.71 19.80 8.54
C LYS A 144 9.77 21.25 8.03
N GLU A 145 9.67 21.47 6.73
CA GLU A 145 9.81 22.78 6.08
C GLU A 145 8.69 23.74 6.48
N PHE A 146 7.45 23.28 6.45
CA PHE A 146 6.27 24.08 6.78
C PHE A 146 6.02 24.15 8.29
N GLY A 147 7.10 24.37 9.04
CA GLY A 147 7.11 24.65 10.47
C GLY A 147 7.19 23.40 11.35
N GLY A 148 8.20 22.54 11.19
CA GLY A 148 8.32 21.29 11.95
C GLY A 148 8.18 21.37 13.48
N GLU A 149 8.48 22.52 14.09
CA GLU A 149 8.33 22.74 15.54
C GLU A 149 6.95 23.25 15.97
N ILE A 150 6.06 23.63 15.04
CA ILE A 150 4.66 23.90 15.36
C ILE A 150 4.01 22.61 15.88
N PHE A 151 3.16 22.74 16.90
CA PHE A 151 2.67 21.58 17.66
C PHE A 151 2.08 20.47 16.76
N PRO A 152 1.19 20.74 15.78
CA PRO A 152 0.69 19.71 14.86
C PRO A 152 1.79 18.96 14.09
N ASN A 153 2.72 19.64 13.44
CA ASN A 153 3.77 18.98 12.64
C ASN A 153 4.73 18.18 13.52
N ARG A 154 5.08 18.71 14.70
CA ARG A 154 5.92 18.00 15.66
C ARG A 154 5.23 16.74 16.19
N MET A 155 3.93 16.78 16.44
CA MET A 155 3.16 15.60 16.84
C MET A 155 3.06 14.58 15.70
N PHE A 156 2.79 15.04 14.48
CA PHE A 156 2.76 14.20 13.29
C PHE A 156 4.07 13.43 13.06
N ARG A 157 5.23 14.13 13.01
CA ARG A 157 6.55 13.49 12.88
C ARG A 157 6.83 12.47 13.98
N LYS A 158 6.44 12.76 15.23
CA LYS A 158 6.75 11.93 16.40
C LYS A 158 5.77 10.79 16.70
N LYS A 159 4.53 10.84 16.20
CA LYS A 159 3.48 9.85 16.47
C LYS A 159 3.02 9.08 15.25
N VAL A 160 3.23 9.63 14.05
CA VAL A 160 2.88 8.97 12.78
C VAL A 160 4.15 8.47 12.10
N LEU A 161 5.08 9.35 11.76
CA LEU A 161 6.26 8.97 10.97
C LEU A 161 7.33 8.23 11.79
N HIS A 162 7.36 8.48 13.10
CA HIS A 162 8.46 8.10 14.01
C HIS A 162 9.85 8.54 13.54
N VAL A 163 9.93 9.77 13.00
CA VAL A 163 11.17 10.40 12.54
C VAL A 163 11.62 11.52 13.49
N THR A 164 12.93 11.79 13.50
CA THR A 164 13.47 12.97 14.19
C THR A 164 13.11 14.24 13.40
N GLY A 165 13.41 15.42 13.97
CA GLY A 165 13.27 16.67 13.22
C GLY A 165 14.46 16.96 12.30
N ASP A 166 15.51 16.17 12.42
CA ASP A 166 16.78 16.37 11.74
C ASP A 166 16.78 15.63 10.42
N TRP A 167 17.26 16.35 9.39
CA TRP A 167 17.89 15.74 8.23
C TRP A 167 16.94 14.94 7.31
N VAL A 168 16.71 15.52 6.13
CA VAL A 168 15.84 15.02 5.06
C VAL A 168 16.52 15.41 3.76
N TYR A 169 16.63 14.47 2.81
CA TYR A 169 17.14 14.69 1.45
C TYR A 169 16.40 13.81 0.45
N HIS A 170 16.35 14.29 -0.79
CA HIS A 170 15.56 13.72 -1.88
C HIS A 170 16.41 12.82 -2.79
N ASP A 171 17.67 13.18 -3.04
CA ASP A 171 18.59 12.39 -3.85
C ASP A 171 19.07 11.12 -3.10
N VAL A 172 18.53 9.96 -3.47
CA VAL A 172 18.86 8.65 -2.90
C VAL A 172 19.26 7.64 -3.98
N GLY A 173 19.79 6.47 -3.57
CA GLY A 173 19.96 5.30 -4.44
C GLY A 173 19.11 4.12 -3.95
N ASP A 174 19.44 2.88 -4.32
CA ASP A 174 18.75 1.66 -3.87
C ASP A 174 18.39 1.63 -2.36
N LEU A 175 17.29 0.95 -2.05
CA LEU A 175 16.99 0.48 -0.70
C LEU A 175 17.90 -0.71 -0.33
N LYS A 176 18.62 -0.62 0.79
CA LYS A 176 19.49 -1.67 1.37
C LYS A 176 18.96 -2.16 2.71
N LEU A 177 18.79 -3.48 2.86
CA LEU A 177 18.27 -4.09 4.09
C LEU A 177 19.21 -3.81 5.27
N LYS A 178 18.69 -3.17 6.34
CA LYS A 178 19.42 -2.95 7.60
C LYS A 178 18.98 -3.85 8.74
N THR A 179 17.67 -4.08 8.88
CA THR A 179 17.13 -4.90 9.97
C THR A 179 16.39 -6.10 9.39
N ASN A 180 16.69 -7.31 9.88
CA ASN A 180 15.97 -8.53 9.50
C ASN A 180 14.59 -8.58 10.19
N HIS A 181 13.70 -7.72 9.71
CA HIS A 181 12.35 -7.48 10.21
C HIS A 181 11.32 -8.35 9.47
N PRO A 182 10.16 -8.71 10.05
CA PRO A 182 9.12 -9.48 9.35
C PRO A 182 8.70 -8.88 8.01
N ILE A 183 8.68 -7.55 7.88
CA ILE A 183 8.37 -6.85 6.61
C ILE A 183 9.35 -7.24 5.48
N ALA A 184 10.58 -7.64 5.79
CA ALA A 184 11.56 -8.09 4.80
C ALA A 184 11.52 -9.61 4.51
N THR A 185 10.74 -10.39 5.27
CA THR A 185 10.86 -11.87 5.28
C THR A 185 9.55 -12.64 5.22
N THR A 186 8.40 -12.04 5.56
CA THR A 186 7.17 -12.77 5.87
C THR A 186 5.93 -12.03 5.34
N PRO A 187 5.06 -12.68 4.54
CA PRO A 187 5.17 -14.04 4.03
C PRO A 187 6.24 -14.23 2.93
N ASN A 188 6.73 -13.15 2.33
CA ASN A 188 7.67 -13.19 1.21
C ASN A 188 9.10 -12.80 1.63
N ALA A 189 10.11 -13.52 1.17
CA ALA A 189 11.50 -13.08 1.33
C ALA A 189 11.82 -11.97 0.31
N LEU A 190 12.12 -10.76 0.80
CA LEU A 190 12.59 -9.64 -0.02
C LEU A 190 14.12 -9.69 -0.20
N PRO A 191 14.66 -9.13 -1.31
CA PRO A 191 16.10 -9.08 -1.51
C PRO A 191 16.78 -8.09 -0.55
N LYS A 192 18.08 -8.30 -0.30
CA LYS A 192 18.92 -7.39 0.52
C LYS A 192 19.14 -6.01 -0.11
N THR A 193 18.85 -5.89 -1.39
CA THR A 193 18.85 -4.66 -2.18
C THR A 193 17.60 -4.68 -3.02
N ILE A 194 16.83 -3.60 -2.96
CA ILE A 194 15.70 -3.36 -3.85
C ILE A 194 16.12 -2.18 -4.74
N GLY A 195 16.09 -2.38 -6.07
CA GLY A 195 16.33 -1.33 -7.05
C GLY A 195 15.26 -0.25 -6.92
N PHE A 196 15.69 1.00 -6.92
CA PHE A 196 14.82 2.17 -6.75
C PHE A 196 15.34 3.25 -7.68
N THR A 197 14.49 3.69 -8.61
CA THR A 197 14.80 4.75 -9.58
C THR A 197 13.82 5.89 -9.32
N PRO A 198 14.25 7.00 -8.67
CA PRO A 198 13.40 8.19 -8.57
C PRO A 198 13.08 8.72 -9.97
N THR A 199 11.81 9.06 -10.20
CA THR A 199 11.27 9.52 -11.48
C THR A 199 12.09 10.65 -12.11
N ASN A 200 12.55 11.67 -11.36
CA ASN A 200 13.79 12.39 -11.73
C ASN A 200 14.59 12.93 -10.52
N PRO A 201 15.91 12.68 -10.42
CA PRO A 201 16.77 13.38 -9.48
C PRO A 201 16.76 14.91 -9.67
N GLY A 202 16.16 15.65 -8.73
CA GLY A 202 16.25 17.11 -8.64
C GLY A 202 15.17 17.91 -9.39
N ASP A 203 14.07 17.30 -9.82
CA ASP A 203 12.89 18.01 -10.35
C ASP A 203 11.95 18.55 -9.24
N ASN A 204 12.11 18.05 -8.00
CA ASN A 204 11.24 18.26 -6.85
C ASN A 204 9.88 17.55 -6.94
N SER A 205 9.79 16.40 -7.64
CA SER A 205 8.66 15.48 -7.53
C SER A 205 8.38 15.13 -6.06
N GLY A 206 9.40 14.63 -5.37
CA GLY A 206 9.28 14.19 -3.99
C GLY A 206 9.32 12.68 -3.82
N ASP A 207 9.66 11.92 -4.87
CA ASP A 207 9.84 10.45 -4.96
C ASP A 207 10.41 9.73 -3.71
N ALA A 208 11.30 10.40 -2.96
CA ALA A 208 11.97 9.81 -1.80
C ALA A 208 12.40 10.83 -0.74
N ASN A 209 12.49 10.36 0.51
CA ASN A 209 13.14 11.06 1.62
C ASN A 209 14.07 10.14 2.41
N ALA A 210 15.32 10.59 2.57
CA ALA A 210 16.28 10.04 3.50
C ALA A 210 16.00 10.49 4.95
N VAL A 211 15.19 9.73 5.71
CA VAL A 211 14.78 10.12 7.07
C VAL A 211 15.64 9.53 8.20
N ARG A 212 15.80 10.30 9.29
CA ARG A 212 16.29 9.79 10.59
C ARG A 212 15.13 9.30 11.44
N ILE A 213 15.23 8.10 12.01
CA ILE A 213 14.18 7.54 12.88
C ILE A 213 14.38 7.90 14.37
N LEU A 214 13.28 7.94 15.12
CA LEU A 214 13.29 7.93 16.57
C LEU A 214 13.70 6.56 17.10
N SER A 215 14.21 6.52 18.34
CA SER A 215 14.68 5.28 18.99
C SER A 215 13.58 4.28 19.36
N ASP A 216 12.30 4.58 19.08
CA ASP A 216 11.17 3.67 19.28
C ASP A 216 10.63 3.06 17.97
N ALA A 217 11.26 3.35 16.82
CA ALA A 217 10.98 2.70 15.55
C ALA A 217 12.17 1.89 15.02
N THR A 218 11.88 0.98 14.10
CA THR A 218 12.84 0.13 13.40
C THR A 218 12.99 0.60 11.95
N GLY A 219 14.21 0.92 11.56
CA GLY A 219 14.56 1.13 10.16
C GLY A 219 14.82 -0.21 9.48
N VAL A 220 13.96 -0.59 8.53
CA VAL A 220 14.03 -1.90 7.86
C VAL A 220 15.00 -1.84 6.68
N TYR A 221 14.84 -0.84 5.80
CA TYR A 221 15.76 -0.54 4.70
C TYR A 221 16.32 0.88 4.85
N SER A 222 17.65 1.00 4.74
CA SER A 222 18.34 2.28 4.56
C SER A 222 18.57 2.59 3.09
N TRP A 223 18.88 3.83 2.77
CA TRP A 223 19.36 4.20 1.43
C TRP A 223 20.82 3.76 1.21
N SER A 224 21.17 3.39 -0.03
CA SER A 224 22.53 2.97 -0.41
C SER A 224 23.51 4.12 -0.52
N SER A 225 22.98 5.26 -0.92
CA SER A 225 23.64 6.54 -1.13
C SER A 225 22.63 7.62 -0.80
N VAL A 226 23.10 8.76 -0.32
CA VAL A 226 22.28 9.96 -0.15
C VAL A 226 23.13 11.15 -0.57
N SER A 227 22.56 12.02 -1.40
CA SER A 227 23.22 13.22 -1.89
C SER A 227 22.45 14.48 -1.47
N TYR A 228 23.12 15.62 -1.56
CA TYR A 228 22.51 16.94 -1.38
C TYR A 228 23.23 17.95 -2.27
N GLU A 229 22.50 18.75 -3.04
CA GLU A 229 23.07 19.69 -4.02
C GLU A 229 24.08 19.02 -4.97
N ASN A 230 23.77 17.79 -5.43
CA ASN A 230 24.65 16.91 -6.23
C ASN A 230 25.95 16.45 -5.52
N MET A 231 26.12 16.72 -4.22
CA MET A 231 27.24 16.21 -3.42
C MET A 231 26.85 14.91 -2.71
N LEU A 232 27.51 13.81 -3.08
CA LEU A 232 27.39 12.53 -2.37
C LEU A 232 27.90 12.68 -0.93
N LEU A 233 27.08 12.24 0.03
CA LEU A 233 27.40 12.30 1.45
C LEU A 233 28.04 10.98 1.91
N ASN A 234 28.76 11.02 3.04
CA ASN A 234 29.51 9.87 3.50
C ASN A 234 28.61 8.67 3.87
N ASP A 235 29.15 7.46 3.75
CA ASP A 235 28.40 6.21 3.99
C ASP A 235 27.75 6.17 5.38
N SER A 236 28.44 6.64 6.43
CA SER A 236 27.92 6.68 7.81
C SER A 236 26.71 7.61 8.00
N ILE A 237 26.53 8.56 7.07
CA ILE A 237 25.33 9.36 6.91
C ILE A 237 24.26 8.53 6.21
N ALA A 238 24.53 7.95 5.04
CA ALA A 238 23.58 7.12 4.27
C ALA A 238 23.03 5.93 5.08
N GLU A 239 23.88 5.17 5.76
CA GLU A 239 23.52 3.98 6.55
C GLU A 239 22.51 4.20 7.68
N LYS A 240 22.37 5.44 8.16
CA LYS A 240 21.43 5.83 9.23
C LYS A 240 20.16 6.49 8.66
N SER A 241 19.98 6.45 7.35
CA SER A 241 18.92 7.12 6.59
C SER A 241 17.98 6.06 6.08
N TYR A 242 16.71 6.14 6.45
CA TYR A 242 15.78 5.07 6.14
C TYR A 242 14.81 5.50 5.05
N GLY A 243 14.49 4.57 4.16
CA GLY A 243 13.34 4.68 3.27
C GLY A 243 12.15 3.91 3.84
N LEU A 244 12.39 2.79 4.53
CA LEU A 244 11.35 1.98 5.16
C LEU A 244 11.44 2.02 6.69
N VAL A 245 10.43 2.59 7.33
CA VAL A 245 10.31 2.71 8.80
C VAL A 245 9.12 1.88 9.30
N ALA A 246 9.33 1.15 10.38
CA ALA A 246 8.32 0.32 11.05
C ALA A 246 8.22 0.70 12.53
N TYR A 247 7.00 0.92 13.04
CA TYR A 247 6.74 1.21 14.46
C TYR A 247 5.76 0.21 15.08
N GLU A 248 6.15 -0.37 16.23
CA GLU A 248 5.33 -1.24 17.09
C GLU A 248 4.88 -0.48 18.33
N SER A 249 3.64 -0.71 18.80
CA SER A 249 3.20 -0.08 20.04
C SER A 249 4.02 -0.61 21.23
N ARG A 250 4.43 0.28 22.14
CA ARG A 250 5.16 -0.06 23.39
C ARG A 250 4.45 -1.07 24.30
N GLU A 251 3.17 -1.33 24.06
CA GLU A 251 2.36 -2.34 24.75
C GLU A 251 2.58 -3.76 24.21
N GLY A 252 3.34 -3.95 23.13
CA GLY A 252 3.63 -5.25 22.53
C GLY A 252 2.51 -5.82 21.64
N ASN A 253 1.48 -5.01 21.37
CA ASN A 253 0.27 -5.41 20.64
C ASN A 253 0.44 -5.36 19.10
N GLY A 254 1.58 -5.83 18.58
CA GLY A 254 1.88 -5.90 17.14
C GLY A 254 2.30 -4.59 16.47
N GLY A 255 2.52 -4.67 15.15
CA GLY A 255 2.88 -3.56 14.28
C GLY A 255 1.77 -2.51 14.17
N ARG A 256 2.14 -1.22 14.19
CA ARG A 256 1.18 -0.11 14.17
C ARG A 256 1.29 0.76 12.94
N ILE A 257 2.51 1.11 12.55
CA ILE A 257 2.75 2.00 11.42
C ILE A 257 3.85 1.43 10.55
N VAL A 258 3.61 1.42 9.25
CA VAL A 258 4.63 1.29 8.23
C VAL A 258 4.66 2.59 7.46
N TYR A 259 5.82 3.24 7.42
CA TYR A 259 6.04 4.46 6.64
C TYR A 259 7.04 4.16 5.52
N PHE A 260 6.56 4.25 4.28
CA PHE A 260 7.37 4.32 3.07
C PHE A 260 7.71 5.80 2.87
N ALA A 261 8.94 6.19 3.18
CA ALA A 261 9.49 7.51 2.89
C ALA A 261 9.99 7.57 1.44
N PHE A 262 9.20 7.00 0.53
CA PHE A 262 9.41 6.90 -0.90
C PHE A 262 8.12 6.39 -1.55
N ASP A 263 8.00 6.61 -2.85
CA ASP A 263 6.82 6.26 -3.61
C ASP A 263 6.91 4.79 -4.04
N ILE A 264 5.86 4.00 -3.78
CA ILE A 264 6.00 2.54 -3.78
C ILE A 264 6.27 1.98 -5.19
N ASP A 265 5.90 2.71 -6.24
CA ASP A 265 6.03 2.27 -7.62
C ASP A 265 7.33 2.69 -8.34
N ASP A 266 8.12 3.59 -7.76
CA ASP A 266 9.53 3.85 -8.16
C ASP A 266 10.48 2.65 -7.84
N ILE A 267 9.98 1.62 -7.16
CA ILE A 267 10.63 0.31 -7.10
C ILE A 267 10.53 -0.36 -8.47
N GLU A 268 11.67 -0.62 -9.11
CA GLU A 268 11.79 -1.14 -10.49
C GLU A 268 11.06 -2.46 -10.78
N ASP A 269 10.80 -3.26 -9.75
CA ASP A 269 10.20 -4.60 -9.85
C ASP A 269 8.82 -4.64 -9.16
N ALA A 270 7.75 -4.66 -9.97
CA ALA A 270 6.36 -4.77 -9.50
C ALA A 270 6.09 -6.01 -8.62
N ASP A 271 6.86 -7.08 -8.83
CA ASP A 271 6.79 -8.30 -8.03
C ASP A 271 7.40 -8.07 -6.63
N ILE A 272 8.33 -7.10 -6.48
CA ILE A 272 8.84 -6.63 -5.18
C ILE A 272 7.87 -5.65 -4.54
N GLN A 273 7.32 -4.69 -5.30
CA GLN A 273 6.29 -3.75 -4.82
C GLN A 273 5.15 -4.49 -4.11
N GLN A 274 4.56 -5.48 -4.80
CA GLN A 274 3.47 -6.30 -4.27
C GLN A 274 3.87 -7.08 -3.01
N LYS A 275 5.06 -7.71 -3.00
CA LYS A 275 5.55 -8.47 -1.85
C LYS A 275 5.84 -7.59 -0.64
N LEU A 276 6.35 -6.37 -0.85
CA LEU A 276 6.62 -5.40 0.21
C LEU A 276 5.33 -4.89 0.85
N ILE A 277 4.31 -4.56 0.05
CA ILE A 277 2.97 -4.21 0.53
C ILE A 277 2.35 -5.38 1.30
N GLU A 278 2.41 -6.61 0.76
CA GLU A 278 1.87 -7.80 1.41
C GLU A 278 2.55 -8.07 2.77
N ASN A 279 3.87 -8.03 2.84
CA ASN A 279 4.61 -8.23 4.09
C ASN A 279 4.28 -7.14 5.12
N SER A 280 4.17 -5.88 4.68
CA SER A 280 3.78 -4.74 5.52
C SER A 280 2.38 -4.94 6.12
N VAL A 281 1.41 -5.33 5.30
CA VAL A 281 0.03 -5.60 5.74
C VAL A 281 -0.07 -6.83 6.65
N ASN A 282 0.72 -7.88 6.42
CA ASN A 282 0.75 -9.04 7.31
C ASN A 282 1.32 -8.70 8.70
N TRP A 283 2.40 -7.91 8.77
CA TRP A 283 2.98 -7.48 10.05
C TRP A 283 2.11 -6.44 10.80
N LEU A 284 1.39 -5.57 10.07
CA LEU A 284 0.37 -4.68 10.68
C LEU A 284 -0.86 -5.45 11.24
N LYS A 285 -0.96 -6.76 11.00
CA LYS A 285 -2.10 -7.60 11.44
C LYS A 285 -1.70 -8.84 12.25
N SER A 286 -0.43 -8.97 12.62
CA SER A 286 0.12 -10.10 13.41
C SER A 286 -0.03 -9.90 14.91
#